data_AF-X1UNJ1-F1
#
_entry.id   AF-X1UNJ1-F1
#
_cell.length_a   1.000
_cell.length_b   1.000
_cell.length_c   1.000
_cell.angle_alpha   90.00
_cell.angle_beta   90.00
_cell.angle_gamma   90.00
#
_symmetry.space_group_name_H-M   'P 1'
#
loop_
_entity.id
_entity.type
_entity.pdbx_description
1 polymer ?
#
loop_
_entity_poly.entity_id
_entity_poly.type
_entity_poly.pdbx_seq_one_letter_code
_entity_poly.pdbx_strand_id
1 'polypeptide(L)'
;MNFKTRGFVSFTLTLSFIILSLSGIVLYIMPHGRVAYWINWKIAGLSKDNWDAVHTIIGFVFMLTAAVHFYLNWTAFMSYLKSKVQKGIQLKKELAVSVIFSGIIIVGTLWDIPPFSTLMDIGESIKESWGTDIERAPIPHAELMTLDNFIQ
;
A
#
# COMPACT_ATOMS: atom_id res chain seq x y z
N MET A 1 -8.92 33.64 12.16
CA MET A 1 -8.75 32.86 10.91
C MET A 1 -9.84 31.81 10.83
N ASN A 2 -10.61 31.76 9.75
CA ASN A 2 -11.64 30.73 9.58
C ASN A 2 -11.00 29.49 8.96
N PHE A 3 -10.97 28.38 9.69
CA PHE A 3 -10.44 27.11 9.20
C PHE A 3 -11.26 26.62 8.00
N LYS A 4 -10.57 26.24 6.91
CA LYS A 4 -11.22 25.77 5.67
C LYS A 4 -11.22 24.24 5.63
N THR A 5 -12.24 23.63 6.24
CA THR A 5 -12.35 22.16 6.40
C THR A 5 -12.21 21.38 5.09
N ARG A 6 -12.84 21.84 3.99
CA ARG A 6 -12.69 21.18 2.68
C ARG A 6 -11.25 21.17 2.18
N GLY A 7 -10.56 22.31 2.29
CA GLY A 7 -9.17 22.43 1.90
C GLY A 7 -8.26 21.54 2.75
N PHE A 8 -8.48 21.52 4.07
CA PHE A 8 -7.77 20.61 4.97
C PHE A 8 -7.94 19.14 4.56
N VAL A 9 -9.17 18.67 4.37
CA VAL A 9 -9.45 17.28 3.97
C VAL A 9 -8.77 16.93 2.64
N SER A 10 -8.81 17.82 1.65
CA SER A 10 -8.12 17.59 0.37
C SER A 10 -6.60 17.55 0.52
N PHE A 11 -6.00 18.44 1.32
CA PHE A 11 -4.55 18.39 1.57
C PHE A 11 -4.14 17.13 2.34
N THR A 12 -4.89 16.75 3.38
CA THR A 12 -4.65 15.53 4.14
C THR A 12 -4.75 14.30 3.24
N LEU A 13 -5.75 14.25 2.34
CA LEU A 13 -5.91 13.15 1.39
C LEU A 13 -4.71 13.04 0.44
N THR A 14 -4.25 14.16 -0.13
CA THR A 14 -3.10 14.18 -1.03
C THR A 14 -1.80 13.81 -0.33
N LEU A 15 -1.55 14.34 0.87
CA LEU A 15 -0.34 14.03 1.64
C LEU A 15 -0.32 12.56 2.07
N SER A 16 -1.46 12.04 2.55
CA SER A 16 -1.56 10.62 2.92
C SER A 16 -1.40 9.70 1.71
N PHE A 17 -1.90 10.07 0.52
CA PHE A 17 -1.65 9.32 -0.72
C PHE A 17 -0.15 9.23 -1.06
N ILE A 18 0.58 10.34 -0.93
CA ILE A 18 2.03 10.37 -1.20
C ILE A 18 2.76 9.45 -0.21
N ILE A 19 2.48 9.57 1.09
CA ILE A 19 3.13 8.76 2.12
C ILE A 19 2.76 7.28 1.95
N LEU A 20 1.52 6.96 1.60
CA LEU A 20 1.07 5.58 1.37
C LEU A 20 1.77 4.96 0.16
N SER A 21 1.95 5.72 -0.92
CA SER A 21 2.67 5.27 -2.12
C SER A 21 4.15 5.01 -1.83
N LEU A 22 4.82 5.94 -1.13
CA LEU A 22 6.22 5.79 -0.74
C LEU A 22 6.43 4.60 0.19
N SER A 23 5.61 4.48 1.23
CA SER A 23 5.68 3.34 2.15
C SER A 23 5.34 2.02 1.45
N GLY A 24 4.38 2.00 0.51
CA GLY A 24 4.07 0.82 -0.30
C GLY A 24 5.26 0.35 -1.15
N ILE A 25 6.02 1.28 -1.75
CA ILE A 25 7.26 0.96 -2.46
C ILE A 25 8.29 0.34 -1.51
N VAL A 26 8.44 0.89 -0.29
CA VAL A 26 9.34 0.33 0.70
C VAL A 26 8.92 -1.08 1.09
N LEU A 27 7.64 -1.31 1.39
CA LEU A 27 7.10 -2.64 1.73
C LEU A 27 7.26 -3.64 0.57
N TYR A 28 7.19 -3.17 -0.66
CA TYR A 28 7.37 -4.01 -1.84
C TYR A 28 8.81 -4.55 -1.97
N ILE A 29 9.83 -3.77 -1.58
CA ILE A 29 11.25 -4.17 -1.65
C ILE A 29 11.80 -4.73 -0.32
N MET A 30 11.07 -4.56 0.77
CA MET A 30 11.49 -4.92 2.12
C MET A 30 11.62 -6.43 2.29
N PRO A 31 12.74 -6.95 2.84
CA PRO A 31 12.97 -8.37 2.97
C PRO A 31 11.97 -9.05 3.90
N HIS A 32 11.89 -10.38 3.78
CA HIS A 32 11.12 -11.22 4.69
C HIS A 32 11.53 -11.00 6.15
N GLY A 33 10.58 -11.13 7.08
CA GLY A 33 10.78 -10.84 8.51
C GLY A 33 12.05 -11.46 9.08
N ARG A 34 12.29 -12.74 8.83
CA ARG A 34 13.50 -13.45 9.28
C ARG A 34 14.80 -12.72 8.88
N VAL A 35 14.92 -12.34 7.61
CA VAL A 35 16.11 -11.65 7.09
C VAL A 35 16.17 -10.23 7.65
N ALA A 36 15.04 -9.52 7.65
CA ALA A 36 14.94 -8.16 8.18
C ALA A 36 15.42 -8.04 9.62
N TYR A 37 15.02 -8.94 10.52
CA TYR A 37 15.45 -8.89 11.92
C TYR A 37 16.92 -9.29 12.07
N TRP A 38 17.35 -10.32 11.36
CA TRP A 38 18.72 -10.82 11.44
C TRP A 38 19.77 -9.78 11.01
N ILE A 39 19.53 -9.05 9.93
CA ILE A 39 20.45 -8.01 9.46
C ILE A 39 20.18 -6.64 10.09
N ASN A 40 19.25 -6.55 11.04
CA ASN A 40 18.77 -5.28 11.59
C ASN A 40 18.42 -4.28 10.46
N TRP A 41 17.65 -4.76 9.47
CA TRP A 41 17.35 -4.06 8.25
C TRP A 41 16.67 -2.72 8.54
N LYS A 42 17.18 -1.66 7.91
CA LYS A 42 16.64 -0.30 8.01
C LYS A 42 16.73 0.43 6.68
N ILE A 43 15.68 1.17 6.37
CA ILE A 43 15.68 2.20 5.32
C ILE A 43 15.23 3.51 5.95
N ALA A 44 15.96 4.60 5.65
CA ALA A 44 15.74 5.93 6.24
C ALA A 44 15.71 5.93 7.78
N GLY A 45 16.49 5.04 8.40
CA GLY A 45 16.56 4.89 9.87
C GLY A 45 15.40 4.14 10.51
N LEU A 46 14.40 3.70 9.72
CA LEU A 46 13.24 2.95 10.20
C LEU A 46 13.42 1.45 9.95
N SER A 47 13.06 0.63 10.95
CA SER A 47 13.00 -0.82 10.84
C SER A 47 11.83 -1.28 9.98
N LYS A 48 11.81 -2.58 9.67
CA LYS A 48 10.68 -3.28 9.05
C LYS A 48 9.34 -2.93 9.73
N ASP A 49 9.27 -3.10 11.05
CA ASP A 49 8.05 -2.89 11.83
C ASP A 49 7.60 -1.43 11.81
N ASN A 50 8.55 -0.48 11.80
CA ASN A 50 8.23 0.93 11.70
C ASN A 50 7.59 1.26 10.33
N TRP A 51 8.11 0.69 9.25
CA TRP A 51 7.53 0.86 7.91
C TRP A 51 6.14 0.23 7.80
N ASP A 52 5.94 -0.96 8.34
CA ASP A 52 4.63 -1.62 8.42
C ASP A 52 3.63 -0.75 9.21
N ALA A 53 4.04 -0.20 10.35
CA ALA A 53 3.20 0.66 11.18
C ALA A 53 2.84 1.96 10.47
N VAL A 54 3.82 2.63 9.84
CA VAL A 54 3.58 3.87 9.07
C VAL A 54 2.59 3.61 7.94
N HIS A 55 2.82 2.59 7.12
CA HIS A 55 1.93 2.27 6.00
C HIS A 55 0.50 1.99 6.46
N THR A 56 0.36 1.17 7.52
CA THR A 56 -0.94 0.76 8.04
C THR A 56 -1.72 1.94 8.61
N ILE A 57 -1.11 2.75 9.48
CA ILE A 57 -1.77 3.89 10.11
C ILE A 57 -2.13 4.96 9.07
N ILE A 58 -1.21 5.26 8.15
CA ILE A 58 -1.49 6.21 7.06
C ILE A 58 -2.58 5.68 6.13
N GLY A 59 -2.65 4.36 5.90
CA GLY A 59 -3.73 3.72 5.14
C GLY A 59 -5.10 3.93 5.78
N PHE A 60 -5.21 3.76 7.11
CA PHE A 60 -6.46 4.06 7.84
C PHE A 60 -6.84 5.54 7.75
N VAL A 61 -5.86 6.44 7.93
CA VAL A 61 -6.08 7.89 7.80
C VAL A 61 -6.53 8.25 6.38
N PHE A 62 -5.90 7.68 5.35
CA PHE A 62 -6.26 7.88 3.95
C PHE A 62 -7.69 7.42 3.69
N MET A 63 -8.07 6.22 4.14
CA MET A 63 -9.42 5.68 3.93
C MET A 63 -10.49 6.52 4.62
N LEU A 64 -10.26 6.92 5.88
CA LEU A 64 -11.19 7.80 6.61
C LEU A 64 -11.31 9.17 5.93
N THR A 65 -10.18 9.77 5.55
CA THR A 65 -10.14 11.07 4.89
C THR A 65 -10.80 11.00 3.52
N ALA A 66 -10.63 9.91 2.77
CA ALA A 66 -11.28 9.68 1.48
C ALA A 66 -12.81 9.59 1.63
N ALA A 67 -13.30 8.87 2.65
CA ALA A 67 -14.73 8.79 2.94
C ALA A 67 -15.32 10.17 3.30
N VAL A 68 -14.63 10.94 4.16
CA VAL A 68 -15.02 12.32 4.50
C VAL A 68 -14.97 13.23 3.27
N HIS A 69 -13.92 13.12 2.46
CA HIS A 69 -13.78 13.88 1.22
C HIS A 69 -14.94 13.59 0.26
N PHE A 70 -15.30 12.33 0.10
CA PHE A 70 -16.41 11.90 -0.75
C PHE A 70 -17.76 12.42 -0.23
N TYR A 71 -17.99 12.34 1.09
CA TYR A 71 -19.19 12.90 1.72
C TYR A 71 -19.30 14.42 1.52
N LEU A 72 -18.23 15.18 1.77
CA LEU A 72 -18.21 16.64 1.65
C LEU A 72 -18.41 17.14 0.20
N ASN A 73 -18.07 16.30 -0.78
CA ASN A 73 -18.17 16.57 -2.22
C ASN A 73 -19.30 15.78 -2.90
N TRP A 74 -20.19 15.14 -2.12
CA TRP A 74 -21.25 14.27 -2.64
C TRP A 74 -22.18 14.98 -3.62
N THR A 75 -22.53 16.23 -3.35
CA THR A 75 -23.37 17.05 -4.25
C THR A 75 -22.69 17.32 -5.58
N ALA A 76 -21.38 17.59 -5.58
CA ALA A 76 -20.60 17.78 -6.80
C ALA A 76 -20.50 16.48 -7.60
N PHE A 77 -20.26 15.35 -6.93
CA PHE A 77 -20.24 14.03 -7.54
C PHE A 77 -21.59 13.66 -8.18
N MET A 78 -22.69 13.89 -7.47
CA MET A 78 -24.04 13.62 -7.98
C MET A 78 -24.44 14.59 -9.09
N SER A 79 -24.02 15.85 -9.04
CA SER A 79 -24.23 16.82 -10.13
C SER A 79 -23.46 16.40 -11.38
N TYR A 80 -22.21 15.96 -11.23
CA TYR A 80 -21.41 15.41 -12.33
C TYR A 80 -22.10 14.21 -12.99
N LEU A 81 -22.56 13.24 -12.19
CA LEU A 81 -23.30 12.09 -12.70
C LEU A 81 -24.64 12.51 -13.35
N LYS A 82 -25.47 13.31 -12.69
CA LYS A 82 -26.78 13.74 -13.19
C LYS A 82 -26.68 14.56 -14.47
N SER A 83 -25.73 15.50 -14.56
CA SER A 83 -25.53 16.33 -15.75
C SER A 83 -25.12 15.50 -16.97
N LYS A 84 -24.38 14.40 -16.76
CA LYS A 84 -24.03 13.42 -17.80
C LYS A 84 -25.17 12.44 -18.12
N VAL A 85 -26.03 12.13 -17.14
CA VAL A 85 -27.24 11.30 -17.34
C VAL A 85 -28.32 12.06 -18.12
N GLN A 86 -28.56 13.33 -17.80
CA GLN A 86 -29.54 14.19 -18.50
C GLN A 86 -29.15 14.48 -19.96
N LYS A 87 -27.86 14.45 -20.30
CA LYS A 87 -27.37 14.53 -21.69
C LYS A 87 -27.41 13.18 -22.43
N GLY A 88 -28.09 12.17 -21.90
CA GLY A 88 -28.09 10.80 -22.38
C GLY A 88 -26.81 10.10 -21.90
N ILE A 89 -26.97 8.99 -21.18
CA ILE A 89 -25.89 8.35 -20.42
C ILE A 89 -24.73 7.91 -21.33
N GLN A 90 -23.75 8.78 -21.54
CA GLN A 90 -22.50 8.45 -22.25
C GLN A 90 -21.51 7.68 -21.35
N LEU A 91 -21.70 7.72 -20.02
CA LEU A 91 -20.82 7.07 -19.04
C LEU A 91 -21.02 5.54 -18.88
N LYS A 92 -22.02 4.94 -19.55
CA LYS A 92 -22.24 3.48 -19.49
C LYS A 92 -21.05 2.69 -20.02
N LYS A 93 -20.42 3.20 -21.09
CA LYS A 93 -19.24 2.58 -21.70
C LYS A 93 -18.03 2.71 -20.78
N GLU A 94 -17.74 3.89 -20.24
CA GLU A 94 -16.59 4.07 -19.34
C GLU A 94 -16.76 3.28 -18.03
N LEU A 95 -17.97 3.20 -17.48
CA LEU A 95 -18.25 2.35 -16.32
C LEU A 95 -18.03 0.86 -16.65
N ALA A 96 -18.57 0.38 -17.77
CA ALA A 96 -18.38 -1.00 -18.20
C ALA A 96 -16.90 -1.32 -18.44
N VAL A 97 -16.16 -0.43 -19.11
CA VAL A 97 -14.71 -0.55 -19.32
C VAL A 97 -13.97 -0.57 -17.99
N SER A 98 -14.34 0.29 -17.03
CA SER A 98 -13.70 0.31 -15.71
C SER A 98 -13.94 -1.00 -14.95
N VAL A 99 -15.16 -1.54 -14.99
CA VAL A 99 -15.50 -2.83 -14.37
C VAL A 99 -14.73 -3.99 -15.04
N ILE A 100 -14.72 -4.05 -16.36
CA ILE A 100 -13.97 -5.08 -17.11
C ILE A 100 -12.48 -4.97 -16.81
N PHE A 101 -11.92 -3.76 -16.85
CA PHE A 101 -10.52 -3.51 -16.56
C PHE A 101 -10.13 -3.94 -15.15
N SER A 102 -10.92 -3.57 -14.12
CA SER A 102 -10.72 -4.06 -12.75
C SER A 102 -10.84 -5.58 -12.66
N GLY A 103 -11.80 -6.18 -13.38
CA GLY A 103 -11.94 -7.63 -13.46
C GLY A 103 -10.72 -8.33 -14.06
N ILE A 104 -10.16 -7.80 -15.16
CA ILE A 104 -8.94 -8.30 -15.79
C ILE A 104 -7.77 -8.26 -14.82
N ILE A 105 -7.60 -7.16 -14.07
CA ILE A 105 -6.52 -7.04 -13.07
C ILE A 105 -6.68 -8.11 -11.99
N ILE A 106 -7.88 -8.28 -11.44
CA ILE A 106 -8.14 -9.26 -10.38
C ILE A 106 -7.87 -10.68 -10.89
N VAL A 107 -8.46 -11.05 -12.03
CA VAL A 107 -8.31 -12.38 -12.62
C VAL A 107 -6.86 -12.67 -12.99
N GLY A 108 -6.18 -11.71 -13.62
CA GLY A 108 -4.77 -11.85 -13.99
C GLY A 108 -3.85 -11.97 -12.78
N THR A 109 -4.15 -11.29 -11.68
CA THR A 109 -3.41 -11.42 -10.42
C THR A 109 -3.65 -12.78 -9.75
N LEU A 110 -4.90 -13.26 -9.71
CA LEU A 110 -5.25 -14.53 -9.04
C LEU A 110 -4.81 -15.79 -9.81
N TRP A 111 -4.58 -15.67 -11.12
CA TRP A 111 -4.14 -16.77 -11.98
C TRP A 111 -2.68 -16.62 -12.45
N ASP A 112 -1.90 -15.77 -11.77
CA ASP A 112 -0.46 -15.58 -12.03
C ASP A 112 -0.14 -15.26 -13.51
N ILE A 113 -0.99 -14.47 -14.16
CA ILE A 113 -0.87 -14.12 -15.58
C ILE A 113 0.04 -12.88 -15.72
N PRO A 114 1.01 -12.87 -16.66
CA PRO A 114 1.78 -11.67 -16.97
C PRO A 114 0.89 -10.50 -17.46
N PRO A 115 1.19 -9.24 -17.10
CA PRO A 115 2.38 -8.79 -16.38
C PRO A 115 2.26 -8.84 -14.85
N PHE A 116 1.14 -9.33 -14.30
CA PHE A 116 0.87 -9.30 -12.85
C PHE A 116 1.82 -10.21 -12.08
N SER A 117 2.01 -11.46 -12.54
CA SER A 117 3.00 -12.38 -11.96
C SER A 117 4.42 -11.86 -12.10
N THR A 118 4.77 -11.32 -13.27
CA THR A 118 6.10 -10.73 -13.50
C THR A 118 6.41 -9.61 -12.51
N LEU A 119 5.42 -8.77 -12.19
CA LEU A 119 5.59 -7.75 -11.15
C LEU A 119 5.85 -8.42 -9.80
N MET A 120 5.03 -9.39 -9.40
CA MET A 120 5.24 -10.11 -8.13
C MET A 120 6.61 -10.80 -8.03
N ASP A 121 7.08 -11.44 -9.11
CA ASP A 121 8.37 -12.12 -9.18
C ASP A 121 9.55 -11.14 -9.03
N ILE A 122 9.44 -9.93 -9.60
CA ILE A 122 10.45 -8.86 -9.39
C ILE A 122 10.52 -8.49 -7.92
N GLY A 123 9.37 -8.30 -7.27
CA GLY A 123 9.30 -8.01 -5.85
C GLY A 123 9.96 -9.11 -5.02
N GLU A 124 9.65 -10.36 -5.31
CA GLU A 124 10.21 -11.52 -4.60
C GLU A 124 11.72 -11.64 -4.80
N SER A 125 12.21 -11.49 -6.03
CA SER A 125 13.65 -11.48 -6.33
C SER A 125 14.40 -10.39 -5.55
N ILE A 126 13.82 -9.19 -5.42
CA ILE A 126 14.40 -8.13 -4.59
C ILE A 126 14.41 -8.54 -3.12
N LYS A 127 13.32 -9.10 -2.60
CA LYS A 127 13.25 -9.54 -1.19
C LYS A 127 14.26 -10.62 -0.86
N GLU A 128 14.45 -11.58 -1.76
CA GLU A 128 15.44 -12.66 -1.61
C GLU A 128 16.88 -12.14 -1.70
N SER A 129 17.14 -11.12 -2.52
CA SER A 129 18.48 -10.55 -2.70
C SER A 129 19.10 -9.98 -1.42
N TRP A 130 18.29 -9.61 -0.42
CA TRP A 130 18.79 -9.20 0.89
C TRP A 130 19.41 -10.35 1.71
N GLY A 131 19.12 -11.61 1.36
CA GLY A 131 19.49 -12.80 2.14
C GLY A 131 20.60 -13.66 1.52
N THR A 132 21.14 -13.31 0.36
CA THR A 132 22.04 -14.18 -0.42
C THR A 132 23.43 -14.36 0.19
N ASP A 133 23.90 -13.41 0.99
CA ASP A 133 25.24 -13.43 1.60
C ASP A 133 25.22 -13.79 3.11
N ILE A 134 24.08 -14.24 3.61
CA ILE A 134 23.89 -14.50 5.03
C ILE A 134 23.93 -16.01 5.26
N GLU A 135 24.93 -16.47 6.02
CA GLU A 135 24.93 -17.80 6.61
C GLU A 135 23.61 -17.96 7.38
N ARG A 136 22.75 -18.92 6.96
CA ARG A 136 21.38 -19.04 7.48
C ARG A 136 21.41 -18.95 9.00
N ALA A 137 20.72 -17.94 9.56
CA ALA A 137 20.58 -17.78 11.00
C ALA A 137 20.17 -19.14 11.60
N PRO A 138 21.01 -19.75 12.46
CA PRO A 138 20.72 -21.08 13.01
C PRO A 138 19.41 -21.09 13.80
N ILE A 139 19.07 -19.94 14.39
CA ILE A 139 17.91 -19.73 15.24
C ILE A 139 17.15 -18.49 14.74
N PRO A 140 15.87 -18.63 14.31
CA PRO A 140 15.00 -17.49 14.04
C PRO A 140 14.76 -16.68 15.31
N HIS A 141 14.75 -15.35 15.20
CA HIS A 141 14.48 -14.45 16.33
C HIS A 141 15.45 -14.58 17.51
N ALA A 142 16.72 -14.93 17.25
CA ALA A 142 17.76 -14.99 18.28
C ALA A 142 17.89 -13.65 19.06
N GLU A 143 17.57 -12.52 18.41
CA GLU A 143 17.54 -11.20 19.03
C GLU A 143 16.52 -11.04 20.17
N LEU A 144 15.52 -11.94 20.25
CA LEU A 144 14.52 -11.96 21.31
C LEU A 144 14.84 -12.97 22.43
N MET A 145 15.89 -13.78 22.28
CA MET A 145 16.27 -14.80 23.26
C MET A 145 17.05 -14.21 24.43
N THR A 146 16.81 -14.75 25.63
CA THR A 146 17.69 -14.53 26.78
C THR A 146 19.01 -15.26 26.58
N LEU A 147 20.09 -14.78 27.22
CA LEU A 147 21.42 -15.40 27.13
C LEU A 147 21.38 -16.88 27.51
N ASP A 148 20.59 -17.23 28.53
CA ASP A 148 20.46 -18.61 29.03
C ASP A 148 19.83 -19.56 28.00
N ASN A 149 18.87 -19.08 27.20
CA ASN A 149 18.20 -19.87 26.16
C ASN A 149 19.04 -19.99 24.89
N PHE A 150 19.99 -19.07 24.67
CA PHE A 150 20.86 -19.07 23.49
C PHE A 150 22.06 -20.03 23.63
N ILE A 151 22.47 -20.36 24.85
CA ILE A 151 23.67 -21.16 25.14
C ILE A 151 23.35 -22.66 25.33
N GLN A 152 22.07 -23.05 25.38
CA GLN A 152 21.61 -24.46 25.41
C GLN A 152 21.60 -25.08 24.02
#